data_AF-A0A5E8AUT6-F1
#
_entry.id   AF-A0A5E8AUT6-F1
#
_cell.length_a   1.000
_cell.length_b   1.000
_cell.length_c   1.000
_cell.angle_alpha   90.00
_cell.angle_beta   90.00
_cell.angle_gamma   90.00
#
_symmetry.space_group_name_H-M   'P 1'
#
loop_
_entity.id
_entity.type
_entity.pdbx_description
1 polymer ?
#
loop_
_entity_poly.entity_id
_entity_poly.type
_entity_poly.pdbx_seq_one_letter_code
_entity_poly.pdbx_strand_id
1 'polypeptide(L)'
;MKKFRLPRKEKKSFKGKLLLYPADEKGNSLMAQPRRSQKDYDAWRQGILRDLFDSKRAKERSREMFEKLDPEICIPDEQLREYVNDIFSEDLRSSAYSAFIRAKNSKTAINAYYNFVNAYHIYKKGEDSYGNICCLALDSAEELLRKENSMGRNRK
;
A
#
# COMPACT_ATOMS: atom_id res chain seq x y z
N MET A 1 -18.61 -25.28 34.56
CA MET A 1 -17.30 -24.91 33.96
C MET A 1 -16.79 -23.62 34.58
N LYS A 2 -15.51 -23.55 34.99
CA LYS A 2 -14.91 -22.31 35.53
C LYS A 2 -14.92 -21.24 34.43
N LYS A 3 -15.43 -20.04 34.75
CA LYS A 3 -15.37 -18.89 33.84
C LYS A 3 -13.91 -18.46 33.70
N PHE A 4 -13.40 -18.42 32.48
CA PHE A 4 -12.05 -17.93 32.19
C PHE A 4 -11.87 -16.50 32.74
N ARG A 5 -10.83 -16.28 33.55
CA ARG A 5 -10.55 -15.00 34.20
C ARG A 5 -9.06 -14.75 34.24
N LEU A 6 -8.64 -13.70 33.53
CA LEU A 6 -7.26 -13.20 33.59
C LEU A 6 -7.05 -12.20 34.74
N PRO A 7 -5.84 -12.16 35.33
CA PRO A 7 -5.41 -11.11 36.27
C PRO A 7 -5.54 -9.70 35.67
N ARG A 8 -5.77 -8.70 36.52
CA ARG A 8 -5.95 -7.30 36.09
C ARG A 8 -4.74 -6.75 35.32
N LYS A 9 -3.51 -7.12 35.71
CA LYS A 9 -2.28 -6.68 35.05
C LYS A 9 -2.22 -7.17 33.60
N GLU A 10 -2.51 -8.44 33.38
CA GLU A 10 -2.58 -9.03 32.03
C GLU A 10 -3.73 -8.45 31.21
N LYS A 11 -4.92 -8.25 31.80
CA LYS A 11 -6.01 -7.57 31.08
C LYS A 11 -5.61 -6.17 30.59
N LYS A 12 -4.81 -5.43 31.37
CA LYS A 12 -4.35 -4.08 31.01
C LYS A 12 -3.37 -4.08 29.84
N SER A 13 -2.51 -5.09 29.68
CA SER A 13 -1.54 -5.13 28.56
C SER A 13 -2.20 -5.21 27.19
N PHE A 14 -3.42 -5.75 27.11
CA PHE A 14 -4.23 -5.79 25.90
C PHE A 14 -5.00 -4.48 25.62
N LYS A 15 -4.89 -3.44 26.46
CA LYS A 15 -5.65 -2.19 26.26
C LYS A 15 -5.00 -1.38 25.15
N GLY A 16 -5.76 -1.09 24.09
CA GLY A 16 -5.28 -0.33 22.93
C GLY A 16 -4.64 -1.18 21.84
N LYS A 17 -4.58 -2.51 22.01
CA LYS A 17 -4.11 -3.45 20.99
C LYS A 17 -5.30 -4.03 20.24
N LEU A 18 -5.19 -4.13 18.92
CA LEU A 18 -6.18 -4.80 18.10
C LEU A 18 -5.52 -6.05 17.52
N LEU A 19 -5.79 -7.16 18.19
CA LEU A 19 -5.17 -8.44 17.89
C LEU A 19 -6.04 -9.21 16.89
N LEU A 20 -5.41 -9.64 15.80
CA LEU A 20 -6.04 -10.39 14.72
C LEU A 20 -5.32 -11.73 14.58
N TYR A 21 -6.08 -12.76 14.25
CA TYR A 21 -5.52 -13.98 13.68
C TYR A 21 -4.91 -13.68 12.29
N PRO A 22 -3.98 -14.52 11.81
CA PRO A 22 -3.52 -14.43 10.42
C PRO A 22 -4.70 -14.44 9.44
N ALA A 23 -4.52 -13.83 8.28
CA ALA A 23 -5.56 -13.79 7.26
C ALA A 23 -5.80 -15.17 6.67
N ASP A 24 -7.07 -15.49 6.43
CA ASP A 24 -7.49 -16.67 5.68
C ASP A 24 -7.12 -16.51 4.19
N GLU A 25 -7.28 -17.57 3.40
CA GLU A 25 -7.01 -17.57 1.93
C GLU A 25 -7.79 -16.48 1.17
N LYS A 26 -8.89 -15.99 1.73
CA LYS A 26 -9.71 -14.89 1.18
C LYS A 26 -9.33 -13.50 1.71
N GLY A 27 -8.24 -13.37 2.45
CA GLY A 27 -7.76 -12.11 3.02
C GLY A 27 -8.50 -11.62 4.27
N ASN A 28 -9.50 -12.36 4.76
CA ASN A 28 -10.23 -12.00 5.97
C ASN A 28 -9.46 -12.39 7.23
N SER A 29 -9.46 -11.55 8.26
CA SER A 29 -8.83 -11.86 9.54
C SER A 29 -9.84 -11.81 10.68
N LEU A 30 -9.80 -12.82 11.55
CA LEU A 30 -10.66 -12.87 12.73
C LEU A 30 -10.07 -12.05 13.87
N MET A 31 -10.88 -11.22 14.51
CA MET A 31 -10.46 -10.47 15.70
C MET A 31 -10.40 -11.36 16.94
N ALA A 32 -9.24 -11.40 17.59
CA ALA A 32 -9.01 -12.14 18.82
C ALA A 32 -9.40 -11.31 20.05
N GLN A 33 -10.01 -11.95 21.04
CA GLN A 33 -10.35 -11.35 22.33
C GLN A 33 -9.70 -12.12 23.50
N PRO A 34 -8.36 -12.04 23.68
CA PRO A 34 -7.63 -12.74 24.77
C PRO A 34 -8.17 -12.46 26.17
N ARG A 35 -8.89 -11.34 26.37
CA ARG A 35 -9.52 -10.98 27.65
C ARG A 35 -10.71 -11.86 28.04
N ARG A 36 -11.36 -12.47 27.06
CA ARG A 36 -12.65 -13.16 27.20
C ARG A 36 -12.56 -14.65 26.85
N SER A 37 -11.61 -15.04 26.01
CA SER A 37 -11.41 -16.42 25.55
C SER A 37 -10.04 -16.96 25.95
N GLN A 38 -10.01 -18.16 26.52
CA GLN A 38 -8.78 -18.90 26.81
C GLN A 38 -8.01 -19.21 25.52
N LYS A 39 -8.73 -19.64 24.47
CA LYS A 39 -8.13 -19.98 23.17
C LYS A 39 -7.36 -18.79 22.57
N ASP A 40 -7.93 -17.59 22.66
CA ASP A 40 -7.30 -16.37 22.15
C ASP A 40 -6.10 -15.96 23.01
N TYR A 41 -6.15 -16.22 24.31
CA TYR A 41 -5.02 -15.99 25.21
C TYR A 41 -3.87 -16.95 24.94
N ASP A 42 -4.16 -18.22 24.68
CA ASP A 42 -3.16 -19.21 24.31
C ASP A 42 -2.54 -18.87 22.95
N ALA A 43 -3.35 -18.47 21.96
CA ALA A 43 -2.87 -18.00 20.66
C ALA A 43 -1.99 -16.74 20.76
N TRP A 44 -2.33 -15.81 21.68
CA TRP A 44 -1.48 -14.67 21.98
C TRP A 44 -0.13 -15.11 22.57
N ARG A 45 -0.15 -16.02 23.54
CA ARG A 45 1.05 -16.52 24.22
C ARG A 45 1.97 -17.30 23.27
N GLN A 46 1.40 -17.97 22.29
CA GLN A 46 2.11 -18.65 21.20
C GLN A 46 2.65 -17.68 20.13
N GLY A 47 2.31 -16.39 20.18
CA GLY A 47 2.78 -15.38 19.23
C GLY A 47 2.10 -15.43 17.86
N ILE A 48 0.98 -16.15 17.74
CA ILE A 48 0.24 -16.33 16.48
C ILE A 48 -0.51 -15.04 16.09
N LEU A 49 -0.97 -14.29 17.09
CA LEU A 49 -1.76 -13.08 16.86
C LEU A 49 -0.89 -11.92 16.36
N ARG A 50 -1.45 -11.16 15.42
CA ARG A 50 -0.90 -9.92 14.89
C ARG A 50 -1.56 -8.73 15.55
N ASP A 51 -0.78 -7.75 15.99
CA ASP A 51 -1.30 -6.45 16.41
C ASP A 51 -1.39 -5.50 15.21
N LEU A 52 -2.57 -4.94 14.98
CA LEU A 52 -2.81 -3.99 13.89
C LEU A 52 -2.07 -2.66 14.11
N PHE A 53 -1.90 -2.26 15.38
CA PHE A 53 -1.28 -0.98 15.75
C PHE A 53 0.23 -1.09 16.01
N ASP A 54 0.85 -2.23 15.67
CA ASP A 54 2.30 -2.37 15.80
C ASP A 54 3.03 -1.52 14.75
N SER A 55 3.56 -0.38 15.21
CA SER A 55 4.26 0.59 14.38
C SER A 55 5.54 0.05 13.76
N LYS A 56 6.23 -0.90 14.42
CA LYS A 56 7.47 -1.49 13.88
C LYS A 56 7.18 -2.36 12.67
N ARG A 57 6.23 -3.29 12.81
CA ARG A 57 5.78 -4.15 11.71
C ARG A 57 5.08 -3.39 10.58
N ALA A 58 4.43 -2.27 10.88
CA ALA A 58 3.89 -1.39 9.84
C ALA A 58 5.01 -0.75 9.02
N LYS A 59 6.08 -0.30 9.70
CA LYS A 59 7.26 0.30 9.05
C LYS A 59 8.02 -0.70 8.19
N GLU A 60 8.18 -1.94 8.66
CA GLU A 60 8.81 -3.03 7.90
C GLU A 60 8.02 -3.35 6.62
N ARG A 61 6.71 -3.58 6.73
CA ARG A 61 5.84 -3.81 5.56
C ARG A 61 5.88 -2.67 4.55
N SER A 62 5.91 -1.44 5.06
CA SER A 62 6.02 -0.25 4.20
C SER A 62 7.34 -0.25 3.44
N ARG A 63 8.46 -0.58 4.09
CA ARG A 63 9.78 -0.69 3.44
C ARG A 63 9.78 -1.76 2.36
N GLU A 64 9.30 -2.96 2.68
CA GLU A 64 9.19 -4.06 1.71
C GLU A 64 8.36 -3.68 0.48
N MET A 65 7.28 -2.92 0.69
CA MET A 65 6.45 -2.41 -0.42
C MET A 65 7.22 -1.40 -1.28
N PHE A 66 7.95 -0.46 -0.67
CA PHE A 66 8.74 0.52 -1.40
C PHE A 66 9.90 -0.12 -2.16
N GLU A 67 10.60 -1.10 -1.57
CA GLU A 67 11.68 -1.83 -2.25
C GLU A 67 11.20 -2.52 -3.55
N LYS A 68 9.93 -2.96 -3.61
CA LYS A 68 9.33 -3.52 -4.83
C LYS A 68 9.01 -2.47 -5.90
N LEU A 69 8.80 -1.21 -5.51
CA LEU A 69 8.42 -0.10 -6.37
C LEU A 69 9.60 0.80 -6.76
N ASP A 70 10.73 0.70 -6.06
CA ASP A 70 11.96 1.44 -6.33
C ASP A 70 12.69 1.13 -7.67
N PRO A 71 12.51 -0.02 -8.35
CA PRO A 71 13.24 -0.27 -9.60
C PRO A 71 12.97 0.78 -10.69
N GLU A 72 14.03 1.36 -11.25
CA GLU A 72 13.90 2.31 -12.37
C GLU A 72 13.66 1.55 -13.68
N ILE A 73 12.39 1.27 -13.99
CA ILE A 73 12.00 0.60 -15.24
C ILE A 73 11.48 1.62 -16.25
N CYS A 74 12.22 1.79 -17.35
CA CYS A 74 11.76 2.55 -18.51
C CYS A 74 11.11 1.61 -19.53
N ILE A 75 9.90 1.94 -19.96
CA ILE A 75 9.19 1.26 -21.05
C ILE A 75 9.01 2.19 -22.26
N PRO A 76 8.90 1.61 -23.49
CA PRO A 76 8.53 2.37 -24.68
C PRO A 76 7.11 2.95 -24.55
N ASP A 77 6.87 4.04 -25.26
CA ASP A 77 5.63 4.82 -25.15
C ASP A 77 4.39 4.03 -25.59
N GLU A 78 4.56 3.09 -26.54
CA GLU A 78 3.51 2.17 -26.98
C GLU A 78 3.04 1.26 -25.84
N GLN A 79 3.98 0.67 -25.09
CA GLN A 79 3.66 -0.18 -23.93
C GLN A 79 3.03 0.64 -22.80
N LEU A 80 3.49 1.88 -22.59
CA LEU A 80 2.89 2.77 -21.60
C LEU A 80 1.41 3.02 -21.91
N ARG A 81 1.08 3.21 -23.19
CA ARG A 81 -0.31 3.42 -23.63
C ARG A 81 -1.18 2.20 -23.34
N GLU A 82 -0.67 1.00 -23.57
CA GLU A 82 -1.39 -0.24 -23.23
C GLU A 82 -1.66 -0.34 -21.73
N TYR A 83 -0.66 -0.05 -20.89
CA TYR A 83 -0.79 -0.16 -19.44
C TYR A 83 -1.82 0.84 -18.89
N VAL A 84 -1.82 2.06 -19.44
CA VAL A 84 -2.81 3.09 -19.08
C VAL A 84 -4.22 2.68 -19.51
N ASN A 85 -4.37 2.08 -20.70
CA ASN A 85 -5.67 1.66 -21.18
C ASN A 85 -6.26 0.50 -20.37
N ASP A 86 -5.41 -0.38 -19.83
CA ASP A 86 -5.82 -1.54 -19.02
C ASP A 86 -6.28 -1.12 -17.62
N ILE A 87 -5.62 -0.12 -17.01
CA ILE A 87 -5.92 0.32 -15.64
C ILE A 87 -7.02 1.39 -15.58
N PHE A 88 -6.98 2.38 -16.48
CA PHE A 88 -7.82 3.58 -16.35
C PHE A 88 -9.07 3.51 -17.24
N SER A 89 -10.15 4.12 -16.76
CA SER A 89 -11.39 4.34 -17.51
C SER A 89 -11.15 5.24 -18.73
N GLU A 90 -12.00 5.09 -19.75
CA GLU A 90 -11.87 5.80 -21.04
C GLU A 90 -11.67 7.31 -20.89
N ASP A 91 -12.41 7.93 -19.98
CA ASP A 91 -12.35 9.37 -19.72
C ASP A 91 -10.99 9.84 -19.18
N LEU A 92 -10.26 8.97 -18.48
CA LEU A 92 -9.00 9.29 -17.81
C LEU A 92 -7.77 8.87 -18.61
N ARG A 93 -7.91 7.96 -19.60
CA ARG A 93 -6.77 7.41 -20.38
C ARG A 93 -5.91 8.49 -21.02
N SER A 94 -6.53 9.45 -21.69
CA SER A 94 -5.81 10.53 -22.38
C SER A 94 -5.05 11.43 -21.40
N SER A 95 -5.68 11.78 -20.28
CA SER A 95 -5.04 12.60 -19.23
C SER A 95 -3.87 11.85 -18.61
N ALA A 96 -4.11 10.61 -18.17
CA ALA A 96 -3.12 9.76 -17.52
C ALA A 96 -1.90 9.52 -18.42
N TYR A 97 -2.12 9.16 -19.68
CA TYR A 97 -1.04 8.95 -20.64
C TYR A 97 -0.20 10.22 -20.84
N SER A 98 -0.86 11.38 -20.99
CA SER A 98 -0.15 12.65 -21.13
C SER A 98 0.63 13.04 -19.86
N ALA A 99 0.09 12.75 -18.68
CA ALA A 99 0.72 13.00 -17.39
C ALA A 99 1.99 12.15 -17.24
N PHE A 100 1.93 10.86 -17.59
CA PHE A 100 3.09 9.97 -17.51
C PHE A 100 4.17 10.30 -18.55
N ILE A 101 3.83 10.70 -19.77
CA ILE A 101 4.83 11.20 -20.74
C ILE A 101 5.56 12.43 -20.18
N ARG A 102 4.81 13.35 -19.58
CA ARG A 102 5.41 14.55 -18.97
C ARG A 102 6.27 14.18 -17.75
N ALA A 103 5.82 13.22 -16.96
CA ALA A 103 6.55 12.71 -15.80
C ALA A 103 7.86 12.03 -16.20
N LYS A 104 7.86 11.23 -17.28
CA LYS A 104 9.05 10.59 -17.87
C LYS A 104 10.13 11.60 -18.25
N ASN A 105 9.74 12.81 -18.68
CA ASN A 105 10.66 13.87 -19.07
C ASN A 105 11.05 14.83 -17.92
N SER A 106 10.43 14.71 -16.75
CA SER A 106 10.68 15.57 -15.59
C SER A 106 11.59 14.88 -14.58
N LYS A 107 12.63 15.58 -14.12
CA LYS A 107 13.53 15.05 -13.08
C LYS A 107 12.83 14.87 -11.73
N THR A 108 11.71 15.54 -11.51
CA THR A 108 10.98 15.50 -10.22
C THR A 108 9.88 14.45 -10.21
N ALA A 109 9.19 14.27 -11.33
CA ALA A 109 8.05 13.37 -11.45
C ALA A 109 8.41 11.97 -12.01
N ILE A 110 9.65 11.74 -12.45
CA ILE A 110 10.09 10.45 -13.01
C ILE A 110 9.86 9.27 -12.06
N ASN A 111 10.01 9.49 -10.74
CA ASN A 111 9.76 8.45 -9.74
C ASN A 111 8.28 8.00 -9.73
N ALA A 112 7.35 8.91 -9.97
CA ALA A 112 5.93 8.57 -10.06
C ALA A 112 5.64 7.69 -11.30
N TYR A 113 6.38 7.91 -12.39
CA TYR A 113 6.33 7.05 -13.57
C TYR A 113 6.87 5.63 -13.27
N TYR A 114 8.01 5.51 -12.59
CA TYR A 114 8.54 4.19 -12.20
C TYR A 114 7.59 3.44 -11.26
N ASN A 115 7.00 4.14 -10.29
CA ASN A 115 6.00 3.58 -9.39
C ASN A 115 4.79 3.01 -10.17
N PHE A 116 4.32 3.72 -11.20
CA PHE A 116 3.22 3.23 -12.05
C PHE A 116 3.61 1.94 -12.79
N VAL A 117 4.75 1.92 -13.47
CA VAL A 117 5.22 0.76 -14.26
C VAL A 117 5.41 -0.47 -13.37
N ASN A 118 6.05 -0.30 -12.21
CA ASN A 118 6.28 -1.38 -11.27
C ASN A 118 4.97 -1.88 -10.65
N ALA A 119 4.08 -0.98 -10.27
CA ALA A 119 2.77 -1.34 -9.76
C ALA A 119 1.95 -2.13 -10.80
N TYR A 120 1.99 -1.73 -12.07
CA TYR A 120 1.30 -2.45 -13.14
C TYR A 120 1.84 -3.88 -13.31
N HIS A 121 3.17 -4.07 -13.28
CA HIS A 121 3.76 -5.40 -13.36
C HIS A 121 3.34 -6.31 -12.21
N ILE A 122 3.15 -5.75 -11.02
CA ILE A 122 2.70 -6.50 -9.83
C ILE A 122 1.20 -6.79 -9.91
N TYR A 123 0.40 -5.82 -10.37
CA TYR A 123 -1.03 -5.99 -10.64
C TYR A 123 -1.26 -7.14 -11.63
N LYS A 124 -0.52 -7.17 -12.74
CA LYS A 124 -0.60 -8.24 -13.75
C LYS A 124 -0.22 -9.63 -13.22
N LYS A 125 0.54 -9.72 -12.13
CA LYS A 125 0.87 -10.98 -11.44
C LYS A 125 -0.24 -11.48 -10.51
N GLY A 126 -1.34 -10.72 -10.36
CA GLY A 126 -2.53 -11.13 -9.59
C GLY A 126 -2.71 -10.42 -8.24
N GLU A 127 -1.95 -9.36 -7.95
CA GLU A 127 -2.15 -8.56 -6.74
C GLU A 127 -3.03 -7.32 -7.03
N ASP A 128 -4.36 -7.47 -6.90
CA ASP A 128 -5.36 -6.42 -7.20
C ASP A 128 -5.11 -5.09 -6.47
N SER A 129 -4.48 -5.14 -5.29
CA SER A 129 -4.18 -3.95 -4.47
C SER A 129 -3.28 -2.94 -5.19
N TYR A 130 -2.49 -3.38 -6.17
CA TYR A 130 -1.58 -2.52 -6.92
C TYR A 130 -2.29 -1.71 -8.02
N GLY A 131 -3.53 -2.03 -8.37
CA GLY A 131 -4.35 -1.16 -9.22
C GLY A 131 -4.58 0.21 -8.57
N ASN A 132 -4.85 0.26 -7.27
CA ASN A 132 -4.96 1.51 -6.52
C ASN A 132 -3.64 2.28 -6.48
N ILE A 133 -2.52 1.56 -6.41
CA ILE A 133 -1.18 2.18 -6.43
C ILE A 133 -0.91 2.84 -7.78
N CYS A 134 -1.41 2.29 -8.88
CA CYS A 134 -1.34 2.92 -10.20
C CYS A 134 -2.09 4.26 -10.23
N CYS A 135 -3.28 4.34 -9.62
CA CYS A 135 -4.03 5.59 -9.49
C CYS A 135 -3.29 6.62 -8.63
N LEU A 136 -2.73 6.19 -7.49
CA LEU A 136 -1.94 7.08 -6.62
C LEU A 136 -0.67 7.59 -7.32
N ALA A 137 -0.05 6.78 -8.17
CA ALA A 137 1.09 7.20 -8.97
C ALA A 137 0.71 8.31 -9.97
N LEU A 138 -0.49 8.26 -10.56
CA LEU A 138 -1.01 9.32 -11.41
C LEU A 138 -1.22 10.63 -10.63
N ASP A 139 -1.89 10.58 -9.48
CA ASP A 139 -2.11 11.75 -8.62
C ASP A 139 -0.78 12.38 -8.20
N SER A 140 0.19 11.55 -7.81
CA SER A 140 1.54 12.00 -7.47
C SER A 140 2.25 12.63 -8.66
N ALA A 141 2.13 12.07 -9.86
CA ALA A 141 2.73 12.64 -11.06
C ALA A 141 2.15 14.02 -11.37
N GLU A 142 0.82 14.17 -11.30
CA GLU A 142 0.16 15.45 -11.50
C GLU A 142 0.59 16.50 -10.47
N GLU A 143 0.64 16.14 -9.19
CA GLU A 143 1.02 17.06 -8.12
C GLU A 143 2.46 17.56 -8.29
N LEU A 144 3.38 16.65 -8.60
CA LEU A 144 4.79 16.99 -8.83
C LEU A 144 4.97 17.88 -10.07
N LEU A 145 4.28 17.56 -11.17
CA LEU A 145 4.29 18.41 -12.37
C LEU A 145 3.68 19.80 -12.09
N ARG A 146 2.63 19.90 -11.28
CA ARG A 146 2.05 21.20 -10.89
C ARG A 146 3.03 22.03 -10.06
N LYS A 147 3.73 21.41 -9.10
CA LYS A 147 4.76 22.07 -8.28
C LYS A 147 5.96 22.54 -9.10
N GLU A 148 6.40 21.75 -10.08
CA GLU A 148 7.49 22.14 -10.97
C GLU A 148 7.14 23.38 -11.79
N ASN A 149 5.91 23.43 -12.32
CA ASN A 149 5.41 24.57 -13.08
C ASN A 149 5.23 25.84 -12.24
N SER A 150 4.82 25.73 -10.97
CA SER A 150 4.69 26.88 -10.07
C SER A 150 6.05 27.44 -9.64
N MET A 151 7.02 26.56 -9.36
CA MET A 151 8.41 26.96 -9.06
C MET A 151 9.11 27.62 -10.24
N GLY A 152 8.83 27.17 -11.47
CA GLY A 152 9.34 27.80 -12.69
C GLY A 152 8.77 29.20 -12.96
N ARG A 153 7.54 29.48 -12.50
CA ARG A 153 6.90 30.81 -12.61
C ARG A 153 7.45 31.82 -11.61
N ASN A 154 7.78 31.40 -10.38
CA ASN A 154 8.33 32.30 -9.36
C ASN A 154 9.81 32.66 -9.57
N ARG A 155 10.49 32.02 -10.54
CA ARG A 155 11.89 32.31 -10.91
C ARG A 155 12.03 33.21 -12.14
N LYS A 156 10.91 33.66 -12.72
CA LYS A 156 10.87 34.66 -13.80
C LYS A 156 10.30 35.97 -13.26
#